data_AF-D0KU57-F1
#
_entry.id   AF-D0KU57-F1
#
_cell.length_a   1.000
_cell.length_b   1.000
_cell.length_c   1.000
_cell.angle_alpha   90.00
_cell.angle_beta   90.00
_cell.angle_gamma   90.00
#
_symmetry.space_group_name_H-M   'P 1'
#
loop_
_entity.id
_entity.type
_entity.pdbx_description
1 polymer ?
#
loop_
_entity_poly.entity_id
_entity_poly.type
_entity_poly.pdbx_seq_one_letter_code
_entity_poly.pdbx_strand_id
1 'polypeptide(L)'
;MSEEINRDMERAEEYEQTTTRVSVLGQNRFELSTGLIIAARYADKLRRVALVAFSKIAPKEVIIRDVSELNKQLYTKIVEEMKLGKLDVIRISVDAEYDDRNKKLIFSNLRILRYITEEQCGEKYKDIISENERLKGEILELKKKLEDILSLLK
;
A
#
# COMPACT_ATOMS: atom_id res chain seq x y z
N MET A 1 -12.16 -23.99 -2.83
CA MET A 1 -11.85 -23.06 -3.94
C MET A 1 -13.10 -22.39 -4.51
N SER A 2 -14.17 -23.12 -4.82
CA SER A 2 -15.43 -22.57 -5.35
C SER A 2 -16.16 -21.61 -4.38
N GLU A 3 -16.20 -21.92 -3.08
CA GLU A 3 -16.87 -21.07 -2.07
C GLU A 3 -16.16 -19.73 -1.80
N GLU A 4 -14.84 -19.69 -1.85
CA GLU A 4 -14.09 -18.43 -1.68
C GLU A 4 -14.30 -17.49 -2.87
N ILE A 5 -14.34 -18.04 -4.09
CA ILE A 5 -14.60 -17.28 -5.31
C ILE A 5 -16.02 -16.71 -5.29
N ASN A 6 -17.01 -17.50 -4.87
CA ASN A 6 -18.39 -17.02 -4.76
C ASN A 6 -18.54 -15.88 -3.73
N ARG A 7 -17.91 -16.00 -2.55
CA ARG A 7 -17.94 -14.93 -1.53
C ARG A 7 -17.27 -13.63 -2.01
N ASP A 8 -16.21 -13.76 -2.79
CA ASP A 8 -15.55 -12.60 -3.39
C ASP A 8 -16.42 -11.96 -4.49
N MET A 9 -17.18 -12.76 -5.23
CA MET A 9 -18.13 -12.27 -6.23
C MET A 9 -19.29 -11.50 -5.59
N GLU A 10 -19.94 -12.06 -4.57
CA GLU A 10 -21.05 -11.41 -3.87
C GLU A 10 -20.63 -10.04 -3.31
N ARG A 11 -19.45 -9.97 -2.69
CA ARG A 11 -18.90 -8.69 -2.21
C ARG A 11 -18.52 -7.72 -3.34
N ALA A 12 -18.07 -8.22 -4.48
CA ALA A 12 -17.72 -7.37 -5.61
C ALA A 12 -18.94 -6.63 -6.16
N GLU A 13 -20.09 -7.32 -6.24
CA GLU A 13 -21.38 -6.74 -6.64
C GLU A 13 -21.84 -5.66 -5.64
N GLU A 14 -21.67 -5.89 -4.33
CA GLU A 14 -21.93 -4.87 -3.31
C GLU A 14 -21.05 -3.61 -3.47
N TYR A 15 -19.75 -3.79 -3.74
CA TYR A 15 -18.81 -2.68 -3.88
C TYR A 15 -19.03 -1.83 -5.12
N GLU A 16 -19.58 -2.39 -6.22
CA GLU A 16 -19.97 -1.63 -7.41
C GLU A 16 -20.97 -0.52 -7.06
N GLN A 17 -21.81 -0.75 -6.04
CA GLN A 17 -22.85 0.20 -5.61
C GLN A 17 -22.39 1.26 -4.60
N THR A 18 -21.28 1.03 -3.87
CA THR A 18 -20.91 1.88 -2.71
C THR A 18 -19.55 2.57 -2.78
N THR A 19 -18.56 2.09 -3.55
CA THR A 19 -17.23 2.74 -3.56
C THR A 19 -16.42 2.38 -4.80
N THR A 20 -16.35 3.29 -5.77
CA THR A 20 -15.47 3.15 -6.94
C THR A 20 -14.01 3.38 -6.53
N ARG A 21 -13.29 2.33 -6.10
CA ARG A 21 -11.84 2.35 -5.84
C ARG A 21 -11.00 2.11 -7.11
N VAL A 22 -11.60 2.38 -8.26
CA VAL A 22 -11.03 2.18 -9.59
C VAL A 22 -10.95 3.55 -10.23
N SER A 23 -9.75 3.97 -10.61
CA SER A 23 -9.55 5.19 -11.39
C SER A 23 -9.38 4.81 -12.85
N VAL A 24 -10.17 5.42 -13.74
CA VAL A 24 -10.10 5.16 -15.18
C VAL A 24 -8.90 5.92 -15.76
N LEU A 25 -7.95 5.20 -16.34
CA LEU A 25 -6.76 5.76 -16.99
C LEU A 25 -6.90 5.80 -18.52
N GLY A 26 -7.81 5.01 -19.09
CA GLY A 26 -8.12 4.95 -20.53
C GLY A 26 -9.28 3.98 -20.80
N GLN A 27 -9.64 3.75 -22.07
CA GLN A 27 -10.79 2.91 -22.44
C GLN A 27 -10.75 1.50 -21.84
N ASN A 28 -9.57 0.86 -21.79
CA ASN A 28 -9.38 -0.48 -21.23
C ASN A 28 -8.32 -0.52 -20.12
N ARG A 29 -7.98 0.65 -19.54
CA ARG A 29 -6.88 0.78 -18.58
C ARG A 29 -7.38 1.45 -17.30
N PHE A 30 -7.04 0.85 -16.17
CA PHE A 30 -7.49 1.27 -14.84
C PHE A 30 -6.34 1.23 -13.84
N GLU A 31 -6.34 2.14 -12.88
CA GLU A 31 -5.55 1.97 -11.65
C GLU A 31 -6.37 1.15 -10.65
N LEU A 32 -5.84 0.01 -10.25
CA LEU A 32 -6.39 -0.84 -9.21
C LEU A 32 -5.71 -0.50 -7.88
N SER A 33 -6.51 -0.14 -6.87
CA SER A 33 -6.02 0.17 -5.53
C SER A 33 -6.75 -0.67 -4.47
N THR A 34 -5.99 -1.32 -3.60
CA THR A 34 -6.58 -2.03 -2.44
C THR A 34 -7.13 -1.07 -1.39
N GLY A 35 -6.65 0.19 -1.38
CA GLY A 35 -6.70 1.06 -0.21
C GLY A 35 -5.87 0.48 0.95
N LEU A 36 -6.06 1.03 2.15
CA LEU A 36 -5.48 0.48 3.37
C LEU A 36 -6.08 -0.90 3.66
N ILE A 37 -5.22 -1.91 3.81
CA ILE A 37 -5.63 -3.27 4.12
C ILE A 37 -4.56 -4.00 4.93
N ILE A 38 -4.99 -4.96 5.73
CA ILE A 38 -4.10 -5.91 6.38
C ILE A 38 -3.45 -6.81 5.31
N ALA A 39 -2.14 -7.01 5.40
CA ALA A 39 -1.35 -7.76 4.42
C ALA A 39 -1.95 -9.15 4.15
N ALA A 40 -2.41 -9.89 5.17
CA ALA A 40 -3.03 -11.20 4.97
C ALA A 40 -4.28 -11.23 4.06
N ARG A 41 -4.86 -10.07 3.72
CA ARG A 41 -6.09 -9.94 2.91
C ARG A 41 -5.87 -9.28 1.55
N TYR A 42 -4.62 -8.97 1.19
CA TYR A 42 -4.33 -8.22 -0.04
C TYR A 42 -4.84 -8.96 -1.28
N ALA A 43 -4.65 -10.29 -1.34
CA ALA A 43 -4.95 -11.10 -2.53
C ALA A 43 -6.45 -11.10 -2.87
N ASP A 44 -7.29 -11.36 -1.87
CA ASP A 44 -8.76 -11.35 -1.99
C ASP A 44 -9.25 -9.94 -2.37
N LYS A 45 -8.65 -8.89 -1.79
CA LYS A 45 -9.04 -7.52 -2.11
C LYS A 45 -8.68 -7.13 -3.54
N LEU A 46 -7.46 -7.44 -3.98
CA LEU A 46 -7.01 -7.10 -5.32
C LEU A 46 -7.84 -7.82 -6.39
N ARG A 47 -8.19 -9.10 -6.16
CA ARG A 47 -9.09 -9.87 -7.02
C ARG A 47 -10.47 -9.23 -7.14
N ARG A 48 -11.09 -8.85 -6.01
CA ARG A 48 -12.39 -8.15 -6.00
C ARG A 48 -12.33 -6.84 -6.76
N VAL A 49 -11.30 -6.03 -6.53
CA VAL A 49 -11.12 -4.74 -7.22
C VAL A 49 -10.95 -4.94 -8.73
N ALA A 50 -10.16 -5.93 -9.14
CA ALA A 50 -9.97 -6.26 -10.55
C ALA A 50 -11.26 -6.78 -11.21
N LEU A 51 -12.02 -7.64 -10.52
CA LEU A 51 -13.30 -8.14 -11.02
C LEU A 51 -14.29 -6.98 -11.24
N VAL A 52 -14.40 -6.05 -10.30
CA VAL A 52 -15.26 -4.86 -10.47
C VAL A 52 -14.79 -3.99 -11.63
N ALA A 53 -13.47 -3.76 -11.76
CA ALA A 53 -12.92 -2.91 -12.80
C ALA A 53 -13.11 -3.48 -14.22
N PHE A 54 -12.95 -4.80 -14.38
CA PHE A 54 -12.86 -5.44 -15.69
C PHE A 54 -14.06 -6.32 -16.06
N SER A 55 -15.03 -6.54 -15.18
CA SER A 55 -16.18 -7.45 -15.41
C SER A 55 -16.96 -7.18 -16.70
N LYS A 56 -16.99 -5.91 -17.15
CA LYS A 56 -17.70 -5.48 -18.35
C LYS A 56 -16.89 -5.60 -19.65
N ILE A 57 -15.57 -5.76 -19.56
CA ILE A 57 -14.67 -5.73 -20.72
C ILE A 57 -13.78 -6.97 -20.88
N ALA A 58 -13.64 -7.80 -19.83
CA ALA A 58 -12.81 -9.00 -19.86
C ALA A 58 -13.56 -10.22 -19.26
N PRO A 59 -13.32 -11.45 -19.77
CA PRO A 59 -13.88 -12.66 -19.19
C PRO A 59 -13.42 -12.87 -17.74
N LYS A 60 -14.31 -13.34 -16.86
CA LYS A 60 -14.03 -13.52 -15.43
C LYS A 60 -12.85 -14.46 -15.19
N GLU A 61 -12.74 -15.53 -15.97
CA GLU A 61 -11.68 -16.54 -15.88
C GLU A 61 -10.31 -15.92 -16.18
N VAL A 62 -10.24 -15.00 -17.14
CA VAL A 62 -9.01 -14.27 -17.49
C VAL A 62 -8.59 -13.36 -16.35
N ILE A 63 -9.54 -12.60 -15.79
CA ILE A 63 -9.28 -11.71 -14.65
C ILE A 63 -8.74 -12.52 -13.46
N ILE A 64 -9.40 -13.62 -13.10
CA ILE A 64 -9.01 -14.45 -11.95
C ILE A 64 -7.62 -15.07 -12.18
N ARG A 65 -7.36 -15.60 -13.37
CA ARG A 65 -6.06 -16.20 -13.73
C ARG A 65 -4.94 -15.18 -13.60
N ASP A 66 -5.08 -14.03 -14.24
CA ASP A 66 -4.00 -13.04 -14.34
C ASP A 66 -3.75 -12.33 -13.01
N VAL A 67 -4.80 -12.07 -12.22
CA VAL A 67 -4.65 -11.54 -10.86
C VAL A 67 -4.05 -12.58 -9.92
N SER A 68 -4.34 -13.87 -10.09
CA SER A 68 -3.70 -14.92 -9.30
C SER A 68 -2.19 -14.98 -9.56
N GLU A 69 -1.77 -14.77 -10.80
CA GLU A 69 -0.36 -14.70 -11.17
C GLU A 69 0.32 -13.46 -10.56
N LEU A 70 -0.33 -12.29 -10.63
CA LEU A 70 0.13 -11.09 -9.94
C LEU A 70 0.24 -11.31 -8.42
N ASN A 71 -0.72 -12.01 -7.81
CA ASN A 71 -0.73 -12.29 -6.38
C ASN A 71 0.45 -13.16 -5.94
N LYS A 72 0.94 -14.08 -6.78
CA LYS A 72 2.17 -14.84 -6.51
C LYS A 72 3.40 -13.93 -6.49
N GLN A 73 3.52 -13.04 -7.47
CA GLN A 73 4.61 -12.06 -7.52
C GLN A 73 4.57 -11.11 -6.31
N LEU A 74 3.37 -10.67 -5.93
CA LEU A 74 3.14 -9.88 -4.73
C LEU A 74 3.53 -10.63 -3.46
N TYR A 75 3.30 -11.94 -3.38
CA TYR A 75 3.67 -12.73 -2.22
C TYR A 75 5.18 -12.70 -1.99
N THR A 76 5.97 -12.99 -3.02
CA THR A 76 7.43 -12.89 -2.97
C THR A 76 7.88 -11.50 -2.52
N LYS A 77 7.31 -10.44 -3.11
CA LYS A 77 7.69 -9.07 -2.77
C LYS A 77 7.31 -8.66 -1.34
N ILE A 78 6.10 -9.00 -0.89
CA ILE A 78 5.57 -8.60 0.42
C ILE A 78 6.19 -9.42 1.55
N VAL A 79 6.29 -10.74 1.36
CA VAL A 79 6.65 -11.69 2.42
C VAL A 79 8.14 -11.98 2.42
N GLU A 80 8.75 -12.24 1.27
CA GLU A 80 10.14 -12.68 1.19
C GLU A 80 11.11 -11.48 1.17
N GLU A 81 10.83 -10.47 0.34
CA GLU A 81 11.69 -9.29 0.21
C GLU A 81 11.44 -8.26 1.31
N MET A 82 10.19 -7.80 1.46
CA MET A 82 9.84 -6.76 2.44
C MET A 82 9.66 -7.28 3.86
N LYS A 83 9.59 -8.61 4.05
CA LYS A 83 9.43 -9.30 5.34
C LYS A 83 8.24 -8.78 6.16
N LEU A 84 7.13 -8.51 5.50
CA LEU A 84 5.92 -8.04 6.16
C LEU A 84 5.16 -9.19 6.84
N GLY A 85 4.72 -8.94 8.06
CA GLY A 85 3.88 -9.82 8.84
C GLY A 85 2.42 -9.80 8.38
N LYS A 86 1.65 -10.80 8.79
CA LYS A 86 0.24 -10.95 8.41
C LYS A 86 -0.62 -9.75 8.78
N LEU A 87 -0.32 -9.10 9.91
CA LEU A 87 -1.08 -7.98 10.47
C LEU A 87 -0.57 -6.60 10.03
N ASP A 88 0.53 -6.55 9.27
CA ASP A 88 1.03 -5.27 8.76
C ASP A 88 -0.02 -4.61 7.86
N VAL A 89 -0.12 -3.29 7.95
CA VAL A 89 -1.03 -2.51 7.12
C VAL A 89 -0.30 -2.07 5.86
N ILE A 90 -0.88 -2.37 4.71
CA ILE A 90 -0.31 -2.04 3.41
C ILE A 90 -1.35 -1.39 2.50
N ARG A 91 -0.85 -0.74 1.45
CA ARG A 91 -1.63 -0.34 0.27
C ARG A 91 -0.91 -0.80 -0.97
N ILE A 92 -1.63 -1.48 -1.86
CA ILE A 92 -1.15 -1.88 -3.17
C ILE A 92 -1.89 -1.06 -4.22
N SER A 93 -1.13 -0.44 -5.11
CA SER A 93 -1.62 0.24 -6.32
C SER A 93 -0.93 -0.37 -7.53
N VAL A 94 -1.69 -0.68 -8.58
CA VAL A 94 -1.14 -1.21 -9.83
C VAL A 94 -1.99 -0.73 -11.01
N ASP A 95 -1.34 -0.34 -12.09
CA ASP A 95 -2.04 -0.05 -13.33
C ASP A 95 -2.29 -1.36 -14.07
N ALA A 96 -3.51 -1.55 -14.56
CA ALA A 96 -3.91 -2.74 -15.30
C ALA A 96 -4.58 -2.33 -16.62
N GLU A 97 -4.25 -3.05 -17.70
CA GLU A 97 -4.86 -2.86 -19.02
C GLU A 97 -5.32 -4.21 -19.58
N TYR A 98 -6.51 -4.25 -20.17
CA TYR A 98 -6.99 -5.45 -20.85
C TYR A 98 -6.60 -5.44 -22.33
N ASP A 99 -5.78 -6.43 -22.71
CA ASP A 99 -5.42 -6.72 -24.10
C ASP A 99 -6.38 -7.76 -24.68
N ASP A 100 -7.30 -7.28 -25.53
CA ASP A 100 -8.33 -8.12 -26.16
C ASP A 100 -7.73 -9.11 -27.19
N ARG A 101 -6.60 -8.78 -27.81
CA ARG A 101 -5.95 -9.67 -28.80
C ARG A 101 -5.36 -10.90 -28.12
N ASN A 102 -4.70 -10.69 -26.98
CA ASN A 102 -4.04 -11.74 -26.24
C ASN A 102 -4.89 -12.32 -25.10
N LYS A 103 -6.09 -11.79 -24.87
CA LYS A 103 -7.01 -12.17 -23.77
C LYS A 103 -6.27 -12.21 -22.42
N LYS A 104 -5.64 -11.09 -22.09
CA LYS A 104 -4.73 -10.95 -20.95
C LYS A 104 -4.85 -9.58 -20.30
N LEU A 105 -4.71 -9.54 -18.98
CA LEU A 105 -4.40 -8.32 -18.24
C LEU A 105 -2.89 -8.06 -18.22
N ILE A 106 -2.51 -6.85 -18.60
CA ILE A 106 -1.15 -6.33 -18.53
C ILE A 106 -1.06 -5.44 -17.30
N PHE A 107 -0.18 -5.80 -16.36
CA PHE A 107 0.05 -5.03 -15.14
C PHE A 107 1.33 -4.20 -15.25
N SER A 108 1.27 -2.95 -14.80
CA SER A 108 2.41 -2.04 -14.78
C SER A 108 2.35 -1.10 -13.57
N ASN A 109 3.42 -0.35 -13.31
CA ASN A 109 3.47 0.65 -12.23
C ASN A 109 3.08 0.12 -10.84
N LEU A 110 3.52 -1.10 -10.49
CA LEU A 110 3.25 -1.70 -9.19
C LEU A 110 3.89 -0.89 -8.04
N ARG A 111 3.05 -0.40 -7.13
CA ARG A 111 3.44 0.33 -5.92
C ARG A 111 2.91 -0.40 -4.68
N ILE A 112 3.78 -0.63 -3.70
CA ILE A 112 3.45 -1.21 -2.40
C ILE A 112 3.91 -0.25 -1.31
N LEU A 113 2.97 0.26 -0.52
CA LEU A 113 3.25 1.11 0.63
C LEU A 113 2.98 0.34 1.92
N ARG A 114 3.95 0.33 2.84
CA ARG A 114 3.76 -0.15 4.21
C ARG A 114 3.43 1.02 5.12
N TYR A 115 2.42 0.86 5.96
CA TYR A 115 2.08 1.80 7.02
C TYR A 115 2.56 1.23 8.35
N ILE A 116 3.20 2.08 9.12
CA ILE A 116 3.68 1.80 10.47
C ILE A 116 2.86 2.65 11.45
N THR A 117 2.58 2.09 12.62
CA THR A 117 1.85 2.82 13.67
C THR A 117 2.73 3.89 14.31
N GLU A 118 2.10 4.84 14.99
CA GLU A 118 2.82 5.85 15.77
C GLU A 118 3.71 5.21 16.84
N GLU A 119 3.23 4.16 17.50
CA GLU A 119 3.99 3.39 18.51
C GLU A 119 5.26 2.78 17.90
N GLN A 120 5.13 2.11 16.74
CA GLN A 120 6.26 1.54 16.01
C GLN A 120 7.25 2.61 15.54
N CYS A 121 6.76 3.78 15.13
CA CYS A 121 7.62 4.94 14.83
C CYS A 121 8.37 5.40 16.09
N GLY A 122 7.65 5.57 17.21
CA GLY A 122 8.20 6.03 18.48
C GLY A 122 9.31 5.12 18.98
N GLU A 123 9.11 3.81 18.96
CA GLU A 123 10.14 2.84 19.34
C GLU A 123 11.35 2.89 18.40
N LYS A 124 11.11 2.90 17.08
CA LYS A 124 12.18 2.89 16.08
C LYS A 124 13.05 4.14 16.14
N TYR A 125 12.47 5.28 16.48
CA TYR A 125 13.15 6.58 16.50
C TYR A 125 13.45 7.09 17.91
N LYS A 126 13.21 6.29 18.94
CA LYS A 126 13.39 6.67 20.35
C LYS A 126 14.77 7.26 20.62
N ASP A 127 15.82 6.56 20.22
CA ASP A 127 17.20 7.00 20.46
C ASP A 127 17.53 8.30 19.73
N ILE A 128 17.01 8.46 18.51
CA ILE A 128 17.19 9.68 17.71
C ILE A 128 16.45 10.85 18.35
N ILE A 129 15.26 10.61 18.91
CA ILE A 129 14.49 11.63 19.62
C ILE A 129 15.23 12.06 20.88
N SER A 130 15.69 11.11 21.70
CA SER A 130 16.44 11.40 22.92
C SER A 130 17.75 12.14 22.65
N GLU A 131 18.49 11.75 21.59
CA GLU A 131 19.70 12.45 21.18
C GLU A 131 19.40 13.87 20.70
N ASN A 132 18.32 14.07 19.94
CA ASN A 132 17.89 15.41 19.53
C ASN A 132 17.54 16.30 20.73
N GLU A 133 16.87 15.76 21.75
CA GLU A 133 16.55 16.50 22.97
C GLU A 133 17.82 16.89 23.73
N ARG A 134 18.79 15.98 23.86
CA ARG A 134 20.10 16.26 24.46
C ARG A 134 20.83 17.39 23.73
N LEU A 135 20.96 17.27 22.41
CA LEU A 135 21.64 18.28 21.58
C LEU A 135 20.95 19.64 21.65
N LYS A 136 19.62 19.69 21.68
CA LYS A 136 18.87 20.93 21.89
C LYS A 136 19.18 21.57 23.25
N GLY A 137 19.30 20.76 24.29
CA GLY A 137 19.71 21.22 25.63
C GLY A 137 21.10 21.83 25.61
N GLU A 138 22.08 21.14 25.02
CA GLU A 138 23.47 21.62 24.91
C GLU A 138 23.57 22.92 24.12
N ILE A 139 22.85 23.02 23.00
CA ILE A 139 22.79 24.25 22.20
C ILE A 139 22.22 25.41 23.04
N LEU A 140 21.20 25.16 23.86
CA LEU A 140 20.60 26.20 24.70
C LEU A 140 21.58 26.67 25.79
N GLU A 141 22.30 25.75 26.42
CA GLU A 141 23.33 26.10 27.41
C GLU A 141 24.48 26.89 26.79
N LEU A 142 24.97 26.47 25.62
CA LEU A 142 26.03 27.18 24.91
C LEU A 142 25.60 28.58 24.50
N LYS A 143 24.34 28.76 24.07
CA LYS A 143 23.78 30.09 23.78
C LYS A 143 23.77 31.00 25.00
N LYS A 144 23.34 30.49 26.17
CA LYS A 144 23.36 31.27 27.42
C LYS A 144 24.79 31.70 27.79
N LYS A 145 25.73 30.74 27.79
CA LYS A 145 27.15 31.03 28.09
C LYS A 145 27.73 32.08 27.14
N LEU A 146 27.35 32.03 25.85
CA LEU A 146 27.78 33.01 24.86
C LEU A 146 27.21 34.40 25.15
N GLU A 147 25.92 34.50 25.48
CA GLU A 147 25.28 35.77 25.87
C GLU A 147 25.94 36.37 27.12
N ASP A 148 26.23 35.56 28.14
CA ASP A 148 26.92 35.99 29.36
C ASP A 148 28.30 36.56 29.03
N ILE A 149 29.11 35.85 28.24
CA ILE A 149 30.44 36.32 27.81
C ILE A 149 30.33 37.62 27.00
N LEU A 150 29.37 37.73 26.09
CA LEU A 150 29.15 38.94 25.30
C LEU A 150 28.74 40.12 26.18
N SER A 151 27.99 39.89 27.25
CA SER A 151 27.61 40.93 28.22
C SER A 151 28.78 41.41 29.08
N LEU A 152 29.76 40.53 29.35
CA LEU A 152 30.98 40.84 30.12
C LEU A 152 32.03 41.59 29.29
N LEU A 153 31.97 41.47 27.96
CA LEU A 153 32.86 42.16 27.00
C LEU A 153 32.33 43.53 26.55
N LYS A 154 31.09 43.90 26.91
CA LYS A 154 30.51 45.22 26.71
C LYS A 154 30.78 46.12 27.92
#